data_AF-A0A5N6KTV7-F1
#
_entry.id   AF-A0A5N6KTV7-F1
#
_cell.length_a   1.000
_cell.length_b   1.000
_cell.length_c   1.000
_cell.angle_alpha   90.00
_cell.angle_beta   90.00
_cell.angle_gamma   90.00
#
_symmetry.space_group_name_H-M   'P 1'
#
loop_
_entity.id
_entity.type
_entity.pdbx_description
1 polymer ?
#
loop_
_entity_poly.entity_id
_entity_poly.type
_entity_poly.pdbx_seq_one_letter_code
_entity_poly.pdbx_strand_id
1 'polypeptide(L)'
;MTVDSTLALQARRNVPVRYNREIVANTLAAMQRISEIRERREKQFYKERMRGNRERALEEDRKLVRENQHLLPPEEREKAEDLLDDEAEMESDSGMEDLAEEPSEIDRVMQKEEEALAAVKAADKKGKATAKKPAQRKKAIVGERMDLDV
;
A
#
# COMPACT_ATOMS: atom_id res chain seq x y z
N MET A 1 3.54 -14.30 -12.85
CA MET A 1 4.56 -14.10 -13.91
C MET A 1 5.61 -15.19 -13.78
N THR A 2 5.74 -16.08 -14.76
CA THR A 2 6.64 -17.26 -14.71
C THR A 2 8.00 -17.02 -15.37
N VAL A 3 8.06 -16.12 -16.36
CA VAL A 3 9.28 -15.77 -17.08
C VAL A 3 9.51 -14.26 -16.92
N ASP A 4 10.47 -13.89 -16.08
CA ASP A 4 10.92 -12.50 -15.93
C ASP A 4 12.42 -12.43 -15.64
N SER A 5 13.04 -11.35 -16.11
CA SER A 5 14.46 -11.05 -15.91
C SER A 5 14.83 -10.84 -14.44
N THR A 6 13.88 -10.36 -13.61
CA THR A 6 14.13 -10.17 -12.17
C THR A 6 14.39 -11.48 -11.43
N LEU A 7 13.80 -12.59 -11.89
CA LEU A 7 13.94 -13.91 -11.25
C LEU A 7 15.34 -14.52 -11.47
N ALA A 8 16.01 -14.17 -12.57
CA ALA A 8 17.34 -14.70 -12.90
C ALA A 8 18.45 -14.27 -11.90
N LEU A 9 18.22 -13.19 -11.15
CA LEU A 9 19.19 -12.63 -10.20
C LEU A 9 19.23 -13.40 -8.86
N GLN A 10 18.26 -14.28 -8.61
CA GLN A 10 18.19 -15.12 -7.40
C GLN A 10 18.92 -16.47 -7.55
N ALA A 11 19.62 -16.69 -8.66
CA ALA A 11 20.33 -17.93 -8.92
C ALA A 11 21.47 -18.18 -7.90
N ARG A 12 21.61 -19.43 -7.46
CA ARG A 12 22.73 -19.86 -6.62
C ARG A 12 24.05 -19.72 -7.37
N ARG A 13 25.07 -19.15 -6.71
CA ARG A 13 26.43 -19.03 -7.24
C ARG A 13 27.32 -20.02 -6.50
N ASN A 14 27.92 -20.96 -7.24
CA ASN A 14 28.75 -22.03 -6.67
C ASN A 14 30.24 -21.67 -6.62
N VAL A 15 30.61 -20.46 -7.06
CA VAL A 15 31.99 -19.95 -7.02
C VAL A 15 32.02 -18.74 -6.09
N PRO A 16 32.77 -18.79 -4.97
CA PRO A 16 32.91 -17.65 -4.08
C PRO A 16 33.79 -16.57 -4.71
N VAL A 17 33.46 -15.31 -4.47
CA VAL A 17 34.24 -14.14 -4.89
C VAL A 17 34.81 -13.48 -3.63
N ARG A 18 36.02 -12.90 -3.73
CA ARG A 18 36.62 -12.17 -2.61
C ARG A 18 35.79 -10.93 -2.25
N TYR A 19 35.80 -10.60 -0.96
CA TYR A 19 35.12 -9.41 -0.48
C TYR A 19 35.67 -8.14 -1.15
N ASN A 20 34.76 -7.33 -1.69
CA ASN A 20 35.01 -5.97 -2.10
C ASN A 20 33.82 -5.10 -1.62
N ARG A 21 34.11 -4.07 -0.84
CA ARG A 21 33.09 -3.18 -0.25
C ARG A 21 32.20 -2.52 -1.30
N GLU A 22 32.76 -2.17 -2.46
CA GLU A 22 32.03 -1.47 -3.53
C GLU A 22 31.05 -2.41 -4.21
N ILE A 23 31.45 -3.66 -4.43
CA ILE A 23 30.57 -4.71 -4.95
C ILE A 23 29.41 -4.93 -3.98
N VAL A 24 29.69 -5.10 -2.69
CA VAL A 24 28.64 -5.34 -1.70
C VAL A 24 27.66 -4.16 -1.61
N ALA A 25 28.15 -2.92 -1.52
CA ALA A 25 27.32 -1.73 -1.46
C ALA A 25 26.41 -1.59 -2.70
N ASN A 26 26.98 -1.75 -3.90
CA ASN A 26 26.23 -1.69 -5.15
C ASN A 26 25.20 -2.82 -5.25
N THR A 27 25.53 -4.02 -4.76
CA THR A 27 24.62 -5.17 -4.78
C THR A 27 23.43 -4.94 -3.85
N LEU A 28 23.64 -4.39 -2.66
CA LEU A 28 22.56 -4.06 -1.71
C LEU A 28 21.60 -3.01 -2.29
N ALA A 29 22.14 -1.95 -2.92
CA ALA A 29 21.32 -0.94 -3.59
C ALA A 29 20.55 -1.53 -4.78
N ALA A 30 21.20 -2.37 -5.60
CA ALA A 30 20.56 -3.04 -6.72
C ALA A 30 19.43 -3.97 -6.26
N MET A 31 19.63 -4.73 -5.17
CA MET A 31 18.62 -5.64 -4.61
C MET A 31 17.31 -4.91 -4.26
N GLN A 32 17.39 -3.75 -3.61
CA GLN A 32 16.21 -2.92 -3.30
C GLN A 32 15.49 -2.47 -4.57
N ARG A 33 16.25 -2.03 -5.57
CA ARG A 33 15.65 -1.57 -6.83
C ARG A 33 14.99 -2.72 -7.59
N ILE A 34 15.59 -3.90 -7.58
CA ILE A 34 15.06 -5.09 -8.26
C ILE A 34 13.76 -5.56 -7.59
N SER A 35 13.67 -5.53 -6.26
CA SER A 35 12.43 -5.90 -5.56
C SER A 35 11.28 -4.97 -5.92
N GLU A 36 11.49 -3.65 -5.96
CA GLU A 36 10.47 -2.68 -6.38
C GLU A 36 9.99 -2.94 -7.83
N ILE A 37 10.92 -3.23 -8.74
CA ILE A 37 10.58 -3.51 -10.15
C ILE A 37 9.76 -4.80 -10.25
N ARG A 38 10.14 -5.83 -9.49
CA ARG A 38 9.44 -7.11 -9.45
C ARG A 38 8.01 -6.92 -8.96
N GLU A 39 7.81 -6.23 -7.84
CA GLU A 39 6.47 -5.97 -7.30
C GLU A 39 5.59 -5.21 -8.29
N ARG A 40 6.13 -4.18 -8.96
CA ARG A 40 5.38 -3.43 -9.99
C ARG A 40 4.93 -4.32 -11.14
N ARG A 41 5.82 -5.19 -11.65
CA ARG A 41 5.50 -6.12 -12.73
C ARG A 41 4.51 -7.20 -12.31
N GLU A 42 4.65 -7.73 -11.10
CA GLU A 42 3.69 -8.69 -10.55
C GLU A 42 2.29 -8.08 -10.40
N LYS A 43 2.20 -6.82 -9.93
CA LYS A 43 0.93 -6.07 -9.88
C LYS A 43 0.34 -5.87 -11.27
N GLN A 44 1.13 -5.48 -12.26
CA GLN A 44 0.67 -5.33 -13.65
C GLN A 44 0.16 -6.65 -14.22
N PHE A 45 0.92 -7.74 -14.04
CA PHE A 45 0.52 -9.07 -14.49
C PHE A 45 -0.79 -9.52 -13.84
N TYR A 46 -1.00 -9.20 -12.55
CA TYR A 46 -2.27 -9.47 -11.88
C TYR A 46 -3.43 -8.66 -12.48
N LYS A 47 -3.23 -7.35 -12.71
CA LYS A 47 -4.24 -6.47 -13.33
C LYS A 47 -4.64 -6.98 -14.71
N GLU A 48 -3.68 -7.30 -15.57
CA GLU A 48 -3.93 -7.85 -16.89
C GLU A 48 -4.64 -9.20 -16.84
N ARG A 49 -4.28 -10.06 -15.88
CA ARG A 49 -4.93 -11.35 -15.68
C ARG A 49 -6.38 -11.22 -15.22
N MET A 50 -6.68 -10.21 -14.40
CA MET A 50 -8.04 -9.97 -13.88
C MET A 50 -8.88 -9.06 -14.79
N ARG A 51 -8.29 -8.53 -15.87
CA ARG A 51 -9.00 -7.70 -16.85
C ARG A 51 -10.13 -8.51 -17.50
N GLY A 52 -11.34 -7.94 -17.50
CA GLY A 52 -12.54 -8.57 -18.06
C GLY A 52 -13.27 -9.54 -17.12
N ASN A 53 -12.74 -9.84 -15.93
CA ASN A 53 -13.51 -10.63 -14.96
C ASN A 53 -14.74 -9.88 -14.46
N ARG A 54 -14.69 -8.54 -14.37
CA ARG A 54 -15.83 -7.72 -13.99
C ARG A 54 -16.95 -7.79 -15.03
N GLU A 55 -16.62 -7.68 -16.31
CA GLU A 55 -17.58 -7.84 -17.41
C GLU A 55 -18.25 -9.22 -17.35
N ARG A 56 -17.46 -10.29 -17.19
CA ARG A 56 -18.02 -11.65 -17.05
C ARG A 56 -18.91 -11.81 -15.82
N ALA A 57 -18.51 -11.25 -14.68
CA ALA A 57 -19.32 -11.30 -13.46
C ALA A 57 -20.65 -10.55 -13.66
N LEU A 58 -20.61 -9.38 -14.29
CA LEU A 58 -21.82 -8.63 -14.64
C LEU A 58 -22.70 -9.43 -15.60
N GLU A 59 -22.15 -10.03 -16.66
CA GLU A 59 -22.90 -10.90 -17.58
C GLU A 59 -23.56 -12.09 -16.85
N GLU A 60 -22.85 -12.72 -15.91
CA GLU A 60 -23.37 -13.79 -15.06
C GLU A 60 -24.48 -13.30 -14.13
N ASP A 61 -24.32 -12.14 -13.51
CA ASP A 61 -25.34 -11.50 -12.65
C ASP A 61 -26.59 -11.15 -13.46
N ARG A 62 -26.42 -10.57 -14.66
CA ARG A 62 -27.54 -10.28 -15.58
C ARG A 62 -28.28 -11.55 -15.95
N LYS A 63 -27.56 -12.64 -16.23
CA LYS A 63 -28.16 -13.94 -16.51
C LYS A 63 -28.92 -14.49 -15.28
N LEU A 64 -28.33 -14.37 -14.10
CA LEU A 64 -28.94 -14.83 -12.84
C LEU A 64 -30.27 -14.13 -12.56
N VAL A 65 -30.34 -12.81 -12.75
CA VAL A 65 -31.57 -12.02 -12.57
C VAL A 65 -32.64 -12.47 -13.55
N ARG A 66 -32.32 -12.55 -14.86
CA ARG A 66 -33.27 -13.00 -15.89
C ARG A 66 -33.85 -14.38 -15.60
N GLU A 67 -33.02 -15.33 -15.16
CA GLU A 67 -33.48 -16.70 -14.85
C GLU A 67 -34.33 -16.76 -13.56
N ASN A 68 -34.10 -15.85 -12.61
CA ASN A 68 -34.69 -15.90 -11.27
C ASN A 68 -35.60 -14.70 -10.93
N GLN A 69 -36.27 -14.11 -11.92
CA GLN A 69 -37.19 -12.98 -11.75
C GLN A 69 -38.29 -13.21 -10.70
N HIS A 70 -38.65 -14.47 -10.47
CA HIS A 70 -39.70 -14.88 -9.55
C HIS A 70 -39.34 -14.69 -8.07
N LEU A 71 -38.05 -14.60 -7.73
CA LEU A 71 -37.56 -14.37 -6.37
C LEU A 71 -37.64 -12.87 -5.98
N LEU A 72 -37.76 -11.98 -6.97
CA LEU A 72 -37.88 -10.55 -6.74
C LEU A 72 -39.29 -10.16 -6.26
N PRO A 73 -39.43 -9.11 -5.42
CA PRO A 73 -40.72 -8.50 -5.13
C PRO A 73 -41.45 -8.10 -6.43
N PRO A 74 -42.78 -8.28 -6.54
CA PRO A 74 -43.53 -8.02 -7.78
C PRO A 74 -43.31 -6.62 -8.39
N GLU A 75 -43.12 -5.60 -7.56
CA GLU A 75 -42.91 -4.20 -7.99
C GLU A 75 -41.55 -3.94 -8.67
N GLU A 76 -40.58 -4.86 -8.47
CA GLU A 76 -39.21 -4.73 -8.97
C GLU A 76 -38.95 -5.60 -10.20
N ARG A 77 -39.87 -6.52 -10.53
CA ARG A 77 -39.72 -7.46 -11.65
C ARG A 77 -39.71 -6.77 -13.01
N GLU A 78 -40.61 -5.81 -13.23
CA GLU A 78 -40.71 -5.09 -14.50
C GLU A 78 -39.53 -4.12 -14.67
N LYS A 79 -39.15 -3.42 -13.60
CA LYS A 79 -38.02 -2.47 -13.61
C LYS A 79 -36.67 -3.14 -13.79
N ALA A 80 -36.52 -4.36 -13.29
CA ALA A 80 -35.27 -5.09 -13.41
C ALA A 80 -34.99 -5.55 -14.85
N GLU A 81 -36.01 -5.77 -15.70
CA GLU A 81 -35.78 -6.08 -17.12
C GLU A 81 -35.31 -4.84 -17.89
N ASP A 82 -35.96 -3.69 -17.71
CA ASP A 82 -35.60 -2.44 -18.41
C ASP A 82 -34.15 -1.98 -18.09
N LEU A 83 -33.74 -2.09 -16.83
CA LEU A 83 -32.39 -1.68 -16.39
C LEU A 83 -31.27 -2.57 -16.97
N LEU A 84 -31.56 -3.84 -17.25
CA LEU A 84 -30.56 -4.77 -17.79
C LEU A 84 -30.20 -4.48 -19.25
N ASP A 85 -31.14 -3.94 -20.01
CA ASP A 85 -30.97 -3.62 -21.43
C ASP A 85 -30.29 -2.24 -21.60
N ASP A 86 -30.66 -1.24 -20.79
CA ASP A 86 -30.03 0.10 -20.80
C ASP A 86 -28.54 0.06 -20.42
N GLU A 87 -28.14 -0.76 -19.43
CA GLU A 87 -26.74 -0.91 -19.05
C GLU A 87 -25.89 -1.63 -20.10
N ALA A 88 -26.50 -2.48 -20.94
CA ALA A 88 -25.79 -3.17 -22.01
C ALA A 88 -25.34 -2.23 -23.14
N GLU A 89 -26.13 -1.21 -23.44
CA GLU A 89 -25.81 -0.23 -24.48
C GLU A 89 -24.72 0.75 -24.04
N MET A 90 -24.73 1.19 -22.77
CA MET A 90 -23.76 2.17 -22.26
C MET A 90 -22.34 1.63 -22.08
N GLU A 91 -22.16 0.37 -21.67
CA GLU A 91 -20.82 -0.22 -21.50
C GLU A 91 -20.06 -0.44 -22.82
N SER A 92 -20.79 -0.54 -23.94
CA SER A 92 -20.18 -0.74 -25.27
C SER A 92 -19.44 0.50 -25.80
N ASP A 93 -19.79 1.69 -25.31
CA ASP A 93 -19.26 2.99 -25.77
C ASP A 93 -18.10 3.50 -24.87
N SER A 94 -18.10 3.12 -23.59
CA SER A 94 -17.00 3.44 -22.67
C SER A 94 -15.84 2.46 -22.83
N GLY A 95 -14.97 2.71 -23.81
CA GLY A 95 -13.67 2.08 -23.87
C GLY A 95 -13.00 2.06 -22.50
N MET A 96 -12.70 0.85 -22.02
CA MET A 96 -12.09 0.45 -20.75
C MET A 96 -10.85 1.29 -20.37
N GLU A 97 -11.05 2.54 -19.97
CA GLU A 97 -10.01 3.47 -19.57
C GLU A 97 -10.32 3.91 -18.12
N ASP A 98 -9.39 3.59 -17.23
CA ASP A 98 -9.31 4.02 -15.83
C ASP A 98 -10.43 3.58 -14.88
N LEU A 99 -10.49 2.28 -14.58
CA LEU A 99 -10.90 1.86 -13.23
C LEU A 99 -9.71 2.08 -12.29
N ALA A 100 -9.67 3.31 -11.77
CA ALA A 100 -9.04 3.68 -10.52
C ALA A 100 -9.11 2.52 -9.53
N GLU A 101 -7.95 2.21 -8.95
CA GLU A 101 -7.79 1.23 -7.89
C GLU A 101 -8.85 1.44 -6.80
N GLU A 102 -9.88 0.58 -6.77
CA GLU A 102 -10.38 0.11 -5.47
C GLU A 102 -9.14 -0.49 -4.80
N PRO A 103 -8.57 0.15 -3.76
CA PRO A 103 -7.37 -0.38 -3.14
C PRO A 103 -7.72 -1.79 -2.68
N SER A 104 -6.90 -2.75 -3.09
CA SER A 104 -7.07 -4.14 -2.69
C SER A 104 -7.25 -4.19 -1.17
N GLU A 105 -8.07 -5.08 -0.64
CA GLU A 105 -8.31 -5.16 0.82
C GLU A 105 -6.99 -5.25 1.61
N ILE A 106 -5.95 -5.81 0.98
CA ILE A 106 -4.58 -5.88 1.47
C ILE A 106 -3.95 -4.48 1.61
N ASP A 107 -4.11 -3.58 0.63
CA ASP A 107 -3.61 -2.20 0.71
C ASP A 107 -4.37 -1.40 1.78
N ARG A 108 -5.69 -1.63 1.95
CA ARG A 108 -6.49 -1.02 3.03
C ARG A 108 -6.03 -1.47 4.42
N VAL A 109 -5.68 -2.75 4.57
CA VAL A 109 -5.14 -3.29 5.84
C VAL A 109 -3.75 -2.75 6.12
N MET A 110 -2.88 -2.71 5.11
CA MET A 110 -1.53 -2.13 5.21
C MET A 110 -1.58 -0.65 5.59
N GLN A 111 -2.46 0.14 4.97
CA GLN A 111 -2.64 1.57 5.31
C GLN A 111 -3.14 1.75 6.75
N LYS A 112 -4.10 0.94 7.21
CA LYS A 112 -4.55 0.97 8.61
C LYS A 112 -3.46 0.57 9.60
N GLU A 113 -2.64 -0.43 9.26
CA GLU A 113 -1.50 -0.85 10.08
C GLU A 113 -0.41 0.24 10.13
N GLU A 114 -0.11 0.89 9.00
CA GLU A 114 0.83 2.00 8.92
C GLU A 114 0.35 3.24 9.68
N GLU A 115 -0.94 3.58 9.58
CA GLU A 115 -1.57 4.66 10.35
C GLU A 115 -1.55 4.39 11.86
N ALA A 116 -1.82 3.15 12.27
CA ALA A 116 -1.73 2.73 13.66
C ALA A 116 -0.28 2.83 14.19
N LEU A 117 0.71 2.39 13.41
CA LEU A 117 2.13 2.52 13.75
C LEU A 117 2.58 3.99 13.79
N ALA A 118 2.06 4.84 12.91
CA ALA A 118 2.34 6.28 12.92
C ALA A 118 1.74 6.97 14.15
N ALA A 119 0.52 6.59 14.56
CA ALA A 119 -0.12 7.10 15.78
C ALA A 119 0.65 6.70 17.05
N VAL A 120 1.15 5.46 17.13
CA VAL A 120 2.00 4.99 18.23
C VAL A 120 3.32 5.78 18.28
N LYS A 121 3.98 5.97 17.12
CA LYS A 121 5.21 6.79 17.02
C LYS A 121 4.97 8.28 17.38
N ALA A 122 3.79 8.82 17.08
CA ALA A 122 3.41 10.18 17.43
C ALA A 122 3.13 10.33 18.95
N ALA A 123 2.54 9.32 19.58
CA ALA A 123 2.36 9.26 21.03
C ALA A 123 3.70 9.16 21.78
N ASP A 124 4.63 8.34 21.28
CA ASP A 124 6.00 8.22 21.82
C ASP A 124 6.78 9.54 21.73
N LYS A 125 6.64 10.29 20.63
CA LYS A 125 7.25 11.63 20.47
C LYS A 125 6.67 12.65 21.46
N LYS A 126 5.37 12.61 21.75
CA LYS A 126 4.73 13.48 22.75
C LYS A 126 5.18 13.14 24.18
N GLY A 127 5.36 11.85 24.51
CA GLY A 127 5.90 11.40 25.79
C GLY A 127 7.37 11.81 26.03
N LYS A 128 8.19 11.85 24.96
CA LYS A 128 9.57 12.34 25.04
C LYS A 128 9.69 13.87 25.20
N ALA A 129 8.71 14.63 24.71
CA ALA A 129 8.71 16.10 24.77
C ALA A 129 8.36 16.65 26.17
N THR A 130 7.52 15.95 26.94
CA THR A 130 7.15 16.35 28.31
C THR A 130 8.21 16.04 29.36
N ALA A 131 9.18 15.17 29.05
CA ALA A 131 10.28 14.79 29.93
C ALA A 131 11.49 15.77 29.92
N LYS A 132 11.52 16.77 29.02
CA LYS A 132 12.56 17.81 28.98
C LYS A 132 12.03 19.16 29.51
N LYS A 133 11.85 19.30 30.82
CA LYS A 133 11.78 20.63 31.48
C LYS A 133 13.20 21.15 31.75
N PRO A 134 13.55 22.40 31.42
CA PRO A 134 14.88 22.94 31.70
C PRO A 134 15.00 23.37 33.17
N ALA A 135 16.16 23.09 33.77
CA ALA A 135 16.52 23.52 35.12
C ALA A 135 16.51 25.05 35.24
N GLN A 136 15.76 25.59 36.22
CA GLN A 136 15.73 27.02 36.51
C GLN A 136 16.97 27.46 37.28
N ARG A 137 17.64 28.49 36.77
CA ARG A 137 18.65 29.29 37.47
C ARG A 137 17.97 30.15 38.55
N LYS A 138 18.54 30.21 39.76
CA LYS A 138 18.39 31.38 40.65
C LYS A 138 19.73 31.71 41.33
N LYS A 139 20.10 32.99 41.25
CA LYS A 139 21.28 33.62 41.88
C LYS A 139 20.95 34.13 43.30
N ALA A 140 22.03 34.21 44.09
CA ALA A 140 22.33 35.16 45.18
C ALA A 140 21.83 34.86 46.61
N ILE A 141 22.77 34.59 47.52
CA ILE A 141 22.82 35.13 48.89
C ILE A 141 24.28 35.54 49.20
N VAL A 142 24.39 36.62 49.95
CA VAL A 142 25.52 37.52 50.27
C VAL A 142 26.36 37.03 51.45
N GLY A 143 27.64 37.46 51.52
CA GLY A 143 28.57 37.34 52.66
C GLY A 143 29.61 36.25 52.42
N GLU A 144 30.92 36.47 52.44
CA GLU A 144 31.71 37.18 53.44
C GLU A 144 33.10 37.50 52.83
N ARG A 145 33.66 38.65 53.19
CA ARG A 145 35.04 39.04 52.92
C ARG A 145 36.00 37.98 53.51
N MET A 146 37.10 37.69 52.82
CA MET A 146 38.44 37.86 53.38
C MET A 146 39.45 37.82 52.23
N ASP A 147 40.22 38.90 52.17
CA ASP A 147 41.45 39.04 51.42
C ASP A 147 42.41 37.90 51.73
N LEU A 148 43.24 37.52 50.75
CA LEU A 148 44.64 37.14 50.97
C LEU A 148 45.36 37.13 49.62
N ASP A 149 46.20 38.15 49.44
CA ASP A 149 47.25 38.23 48.43
C ASP A 149 48.20 37.03 48.51
N VAL A 150 48.66 36.54 47.34
CA VAL A 150 50.05 36.19 46.93
C VAL A 150 50.00 35.38 45.62
#